data_AF-A0A3B0KQD8-F1
#
_entry.id   AF-A0A3B0KQD8-F1
#
_cell.length_a   1.000
_cell.length_b   1.000
_cell.length_c   1.000
_cell.angle_alpha   90.00
_cell.angle_beta   90.00
_cell.angle_gamma   90.00
#
_symmetry.space_group_name_H-M   'P 1'
#
loop_
_entity.id
_entity.type
_entity.pdbx_description
1 polymer ?
#
loop_
_entity_poly.entity_id
_entity_poly.type
_entity_poly.pdbx_seq_one_letter_code
_entity_poly.pdbx_strand_id
1 'polypeptide(L)'
;MRQLIVGSGLGSGWKMSTLQVVLCLLLGVGSVLGHGRLMDPPARNAMWRFGYPNPVNYNDNELFCGGYAVQWEQNSGRCGVCGDAYHVKSPRPHEAGGEFAKGIISRYYTSGQEIEVEVELTANHYGRFEMFLCPNNNPRQEATQECFDRYPLLISGSREHRYLIPRDAKKKDIFRYRVRLPAYVTCTQCVLQWTYYTANMWGTCANGTEAVGCGKAETFRNCADIAIISNTGGGVPPIFVNNKSPYLLYYRDYRAPEDNNVFPLIVRNATRHARKRAHA
;
A
#
# COMPACT_ATOMS: atom_id res chain seq x y z
N MET A 1 -45.99 19.96 -63.31
CA MET A 1 -47.19 20.02 -62.44
C MET A 1 -46.97 19.10 -61.25
N ARG A 2 -47.26 19.62 -60.03
CA ARG A 2 -47.93 19.00 -58.85
C ARG A 2 -47.87 17.47 -58.66
N GLN A 3 -47.79 16.85 -57.48
CA GLN A 3 -47.61 17.16 -56.04
C GLN A 3 -47.67 15.76 -55.35
N LEU A 4 -46.90 15.54 -54.26
CA LEU A 4 -47.15 14.74 -53.02
C LEU A 4 -47.82 13.33 -53.10
N ILE A 5 -47.38 12.29 -52.37
CA ILE A 5 -47.78 11.86 -50.99
C ILE A 5 -46.89 10.64 -50.61
N VAL A 6 -46.05 10.65 -49.56
CA VAL A 6 -46.18 10.18 -48.14
C VAL A 6 -46.29 8.65 -47.88
N GLY A 7 -45.46 8.16 -46.92
CA GLY A 7 -45.67 6.92 -46.13
C GLY A 7 -44.36 6.35 -45.54
N SER A 8 -43.78 6.94 -44.47
CA SER A 8 -43.86 6.55 -43.04
C SER A 8 -43.14 5.24 -42.64
N GLY A 9 -41.98 5.39 -42.00
CA GLY A 9 -41.21 4.33 -41.35
C GLY A 9 -41.73 3.96 -39.95
N LEU A 10 -41.57 2.68 -39.60
CA LEU A 10 -41.70 2.19 -38.23
C LEU A 10 -40.34 2.31 -37.52
N GLY A 11 -40.24 3.22 -36.55
CA GLY A 11 -39.17 3.25 -35.55
C GLY A 11 -39.79 3.13 -34.16
N SER A 12 -39.67 1.96 -33.54
CA SER A 12 -40.12 1.70 -32.17
C SER A 12 -39.16 2.36 -31.17
N GLY A 13 -39.50 3.59 -30.76
CA GLY A 13 -38.80 4.26 -29.66
C GLY A 13 -39.20 3.68 -28.31
N TRP A 14 -38.29 2.96 -27.64
CA TRP A 14 -38.45 2.61 -26.23
C TRP A 14 -38.36 3.89 -25.39
N LYS A 15 -39.48 4.35 -24.86
CA LYS A 15 -39.52 5.44 -23.87
C LYS A 15 -39.15 4.86 -22.50
N MET A 16 -37.90 4.97 -22.10
CA MET A 16 -37.48 4.71 -20.71
C MET A 16 -38.19 5.71 -19.79
N SER A 17 -38.88 5.20 -18.76
CA SER A 17 -39.56 6.07 -17.80
C SER A 17 -38.54 6.77 -16.90
N THR A 18 -38.87 7.96 -16.40
CA THR A 18 -38.03 8.71 -15.44
C THR A 18 -37.68 7.87 -14.21
N LEU A 19 -38.56 6.96 -13.80
CA LEU A 19 -38.33 6.01 -12.70
C LEU A 19 -37.22 4.99 -13.02
N GLN A 20 -37.13 4.51 -14.27
CA GLN A 20 -36.04 3.63 -14.72
C GLN A 20 -34.70 4.35 -14.80
N VAL A 21 -34.70 5.64 -15.17
CA VAL A 21 -33.48 6.46 -15.18
C VAL A 21 -32.96 6.70 -13.76
N VAL A 22 -33.85 6.99 -12.81
CA VAL A 22 -33.51 7.14 -11.37
C VAL A 22 -33.01 5.83 -10.77
N LEU A 23 -33.65 4.70 -11.09
CA LEU A 23 -33.21 3.37 -10.63
C LEU A 23 -31.83 2.98 -11.20
N CYS A 24 -31.55 3.29 -12.48
CA CYS A 24 -30.22 3.09 -13.07
C CYS A 24 -29.15 4.01 -12.48
N LEU A 25 -29.49 5.25 -12.10
CA LEU A 25 -28.58 6.17 -11.41
C LEU A 25 -28.27 5.71 -9.98
N LEU A 26 -29.23 5.11 -9.28
CA LEU A 26 -29.03 4.54 -7.93
C LEU A 26 -28.21 3.24 -7.94
N LEU A 27 -28.29 2.44 -9.03
CA LEU A 27 -27.49 1.23 -9.21
C LEU A 27 -26.03 1.52 -9.66
N GLY A 28 -25.71 2.78 -9.98
CA GLY A 28 -24.39 3.20 -10.46
C GLY A 28 -23.36 3.52 -9.39
N VAL A 29 -23.70 3.43 -8.10
CA VAL A 29 -22.74 3.62 -6.99
C VAL A 29 -21.94 2.33 -6.76
N GLY A 30 -21.21 1.90 -7.78
CA GLY A 30 -20.20 0.88 -7.62
C GLY A 30 -19.15 1.40 -6.64
N SER A 31 -19.19 0.92 -5.40
CA SER A 31 -18.08 1.10 -4.45
C SER A 31 -16.88 0.41 -5.07
N VAL A 32 -16.08 1.17 -5.81
CA VAL A 32 -14.83 0.65 -6.36
C VAL A 32 -13.93 0.50 -5.15
N LEU A 33 -13.62 -0.74 -4.75
CA LEU A 33 -12.73 -0.98 -3.61
C LEU A 33 -11.31 -0.55 -3.96
N GLY A 34 -10.66 0.15 -3.03
CA GLY A 34 -9.24 0.45 -3.15
C GLY A 34 -8.44 -0.82 -3.15
N HIS A 35 -7.28 -0.80 -3.76
CA HIS A 35 -6.37 -1.93 -3.68
C HIS A 35 -4.94 -1.41 -3.74
N GLY A 36 -4.17 -1.79 -2.73
CA GLY A 36 -2.82 -1.28 -2.55
C GLY A 36 -1.97 -2.15 -1.66
N ARG A 37 -0.67 -2.15 -1.93
CA ARG A 37 0.32 -2.88 -1.15
C ARG A 37 1.65 -2.16 -1.06
N LEU A 38 2.32 -2.32 0.07
CA LEU A 38 3.70 -1.89 0.29
C LEU A 38 4.65 -2.92 -0.33
N MET A 39 5.41 -2.48 -1.33
CA MET A 39 6.29 -3.32 -2.15
C MET A 39 7.77 -3.17 -1.76
N ASP A 40 8.21 -2.01 -1.29
CA ASP A 40 9.53 -1.83 -0.70
C ASP A 40 9.46 -0.90 0.52
N PRO A 41 9.91 -1.33 1.72
CA PRO A 41 10.27 -2.71 2.06
C PRO A 41 9.09 -3.68 1.87
N PRO A 42 9.31 -4.90 1.33
CA PRO A 42 8.21 -5.84 1.10
C PRO A 42 7.46 -6.14 2.39
N ALA A 43 6.15 -5.89 2.39
CA ALA A 43 5.29 -6.21 3.51
C ALA A 43 4.92 -7.70 3.56
N ARG A 44 4.55 -8.19 4.75
CA ARG A 44 4.25 -9.60 5.06
C ARG A 44 3.36 -10.29 4.02
N ASN A 45 2.33 -9.57 3.55
CA ASN A 45 1.40 -9.96 2.49
C ASN A 45 2.03 -10.11 1.10
N ALA A 46 3.01 -9.28 0.78
CA ALA A 46 3.64 -9.22 -0.56
C ALA A 46 4.98 -9.95 -0.63
N MET A 47 5.58 -10.35 0.49
CA MET A 47 6.89 -10.99 0.58
C MET A 47 7.08 -12.18 -0.39
N TRP A 48 6.04 -13.00 -0.62
CA TRP A 48 6.11 -14.12 -1.56
C TRP A 48 6.46 -13.70 -3.00
N ARG A 49 6.07 -12.48 -3.42
CA ARG A 49 6.41 -11.92 -4.75
C ARG A 49 7.90 -11.67 -4.93
N PHE A 50 8.65 -11.62 -3.83
CA PHE A 50 10.08 -11.34 -3.79
C PHE A 50 10.90 -12.59 -3.42
N GLY A 51 10.30 -13.79 -3.46
CA GLY A 51 10.98 -15.06 -3.22
C GLY A 51 11.23 -15.39 -1.74
N TYR A 52 10.62 -14.65 -0.80
CA TYR A 52 10.64 -15.04 0.60
C TYR A 52 9.73 -16.25 0.83
N PRO A 53 10.04 -17.12 1.81
CA PRO A 53 9.27 -18.33 2.11
C PRO A 53 7.97 -18.04 2.88
N ASN A 54 7.28 -16.95 2.53
CA ASN A 54 5.95 -16.65 3.02
C ASN A 54 4.91 -17.41 2.18
N PRO A 55 3.77 -17.83 2.76
CA PRO A 55 2.67 -18.36 1.98
C PRO A 55 2.23 -17.38 0.89
N VAL A 56 1.81 -17.91 -0.26
CA VAL A 56 1.34 -17.09 -1.38
C VAL A 56 0.01 -16.45 -1.01
N ASN A 57 -0.05 -15.12 -1.09
CA ASN A 57 -1.28 -14.34 -0.94
C ASN A 57 -1.59 -13.62 -2.26
N TYR A 58 -2.55 -14.15 -3.03
CA TYR A 58 -2.96 -13.52 -4.30
C TYR A 58 -3.72 -12.20 -4.10
N ASN A 59 -4.31 -12.02 -2.92
CA ASN A 59 -5.05 -10.83 -2.52
C ASN A 59 -4.19 -9.93 -1.61
N ASP A 60 -2.88 -9.92 -1.83
CA ASP A 60 -1.93 -9.15 -1.04
C ASP A 60 -2.11 -7.62 -1.17
N ASN A 61 -2.96 -7.15 -2.08
CA ASN A 61 -3.39 -5.77 -2.22
C ASN A 61 -4.72 -5.44 -1.50
N GLU A 62 -5.29 -6.38 -0.74
CA GLU A 62 -6.61 -6.29 -0.08
C GLU A 62 -6.48 -6.28 1.46
N LEU A 63 -5.46 -5.65 2.02
CA LEU A 63 -5.35 -5.45 3.48
C LEU A 63 -6.06 -4.19 3.95
N PHE A 64 -7.33 -4.10 3.57
CA PHE A 64 -8.32 -3.05 3.77
C PHE A 64 -9.15 -3.11 5.07
N CYS A 65 -8.60 -3.66 6.17
CA CYS A 65 -9.30 -3.77 7.46
C CYS A 65 -10.61 -4.59 7.40
N GLY A 66 -10.76 -5.47 6.41
CA GLY A 66 -11.98 -6.22 6.12
C GLY A 66 -12.99 -5.51 5.21
N GLY A 67 -12.65 -4.32 4.70
CA GLY A 67 -13.51 -3.46 3.90
C GLY A 67 -14.22 -2.39 4.73
N TYR A 68 -14.71 -1.35 4.05
CA TYR A 68 -15.28 -0.16 4.69
C TYR A 68 -16.38 -0.46 5.74
N ALA A 69 -17.40 -1.23 5.37
CA ALA A 69 -18.52 -1.53 6.26
C ALA A 69 -18.08 -2.36 7.48
N VAL A 70 -17.17 -3.32 7.28
CA VAL A 70 -16.61 -4.14 8.36
C VAL A 70 -15.81 -3.27 9.32
N GLN A 71 -14.96 -2.37 8.81
CA GLN A 71 -14.19 -1.46 9.66
C GLN A 71 -15.10 -0.52 10.44
N TRP A 72 -15.97 0.24 9.76
CA TRP A 72 -16.65 1.38 10.36
C TRP A 72 -17.96 1.04 11.06
N GLU A 73 -18.74 0.10 10.52
CA GLU A 73 -20.05 -0.25 11.06
C GLU A 73 -19.96 -1.41 12.04
N GLN A 74 -19.24 -2.49 11.68
CA GLN A 74 -19.11 -3.67 12.55
C GLN A 74 -18.03 -3.50 13.62
N ASN A 75 -16.85 -2.99 13.25
CA ASN A 75 -15.69 -2.90 14.15
C ASN A 75 -15.53 -1.52 14.81
N SER A 76 -16.49 -0.61 14.61
CA SER A 76 -16.50 0.75 15.18
C SER A 76 -15.23 1.56 14.84
N GLY A 77 -14.79 1.47 13.58
CA GLY A 77 -13.60 2.14 13.04
C GLY A 77 -12.28 1.40 13.29
N ARG A 78 -12.29 0.31 14.07
CA ARG A 78 -11.07 -0.41 14.42
C ARG A 78 -10.59 -1.29 13.27
N CYS A 79 -9.27 -1.38 13.14
CA CYS A 79 -8.54 -2.20 12.18
C CYS A 79 -7.49 -3.03 12.91
N GLY A 80 -7.14 -4.21 12.40
CA GLY A 80 -5.96 -4.94 12.84
C GLY A 80 -4.69 -4.11 12.63
N VAL A 81 -3.65 -4.39 13.41
CA VAL A 81 -2.39 -3.61 13.37
C VAL A 81 -1.80 -3.66 11.96
N CYS A 82 -1.90 -4.81 11.31
CA CYS A 82 -1.33 -5.05 9.98
C CYS A 82 -2.38 -5.18 8.87
N GLY A 83 -3.57 -4.60 9.05
CA GLY A 83 -4.60 -4.45 7.99
C GLY A 83 -5.64 -5.55 7.92
N ASP A 84 -5.54 -6.58 8.77
CA ASP A 84 -6.58 -7.58 8.95
C ASP A 84 -7.86 -6.96 9.53
N ALA A 85 -9.01 -7.60 9.30
CA ALA A 85 -10.27 -7.19 9.94
C ALA A 85 -10.18 -7.33 11.46
N TYR A 86 -10.59 -6.30 12.20
CA TYR A 86 -10.37 -6.25 13.65
C TYR A 86 -11.03 -7.40 14.41
N HIS A 87 -12.21 -7.86 14.00
CA HIS A 87 -12.91 -8.97 14.68
C HIS A 87 -12.27 -10.35 14.42
N VAL A 88 -11.33 -10.48 13.46
CA VAL A 88 -10.60 -11.74 13.25
C VAL A 88 -9.82 -12.07 14.52
N LYS A 89 -9.95 -13.32 14.97
CA LYS A 89 -9.34 -13.80 16.20
C LYS A 89 -7.81 -13.72 16.12
N SER A 90 -7.18 -13.25 17.19
CA SER A 90 -5.73 -13.23 17.30
C SER A 90 -5.12 -14.64 17.44
N PRO A 91 -3.92 -14.89 16.88
CA PRO A 91 -3.16 -13.95 16.04
C PRO A 91 -3.82 -13.80 14.67
N ARG A 92 -4.02 -12.54 14.23
CA ARG A 92 -4.56 -12.29 12.89
C ARG A 92 -3.51 -12.69 11.85
N PRO A 93 -3.91 -13.03 10.61
CA PRO A 93 -2.99 -13.60 9.62
C PRO A 93 -1.70 -12.80 9.40
N HIS A 94 -1.74 -11.46 9.48
CA HIS A 94 -0.58 -10.60 9.24
C HIS A 94 0.03 -10.02 10.51
N GLU A 95 -0.42 -10.44 11.70
CA GLU A 95 0.13 -10.09 13.01
C GLU A 95 1.01 -11.24 13.55
N ALA A 96 1.91 -10.97 14.49
CA ALA A 96 2.91 -11.89 15.04
C ALA A 96 2.27 -13.22 15.48
N GLY A 97 2.86 -14.33 15.00
CA GLY A 97 2.31 -15.68 15.17
C GLY A 97 1.26 -16.07 14.12
N GLY A 98 0.82 -15.13 13.28
CA GLY A 98 -0.07 -15.35 12.15
C GLY A 98 0.58 -16.04 10.97
N GLU A 99 -0.23 -16.34 9.95
CA GLU A 99 0.18 -17.06 8.75
C GLU A 99 1.32 -16.36 7.99
N PHE A 100 1.24 -15.04 7.83
CA PHE A 100 2.18 -14.23 7.04
C PHE A 100 3.25 -13.53 7.89
N ALA A 101 3.07 -13.43 9.21
CA ALA A 101 4.04 -12.82 10.12
C ALA A 101 5.10 -13.83 10.57
N LYS A 102 6.00 -14.21 9.66
CA LYS A 102 7.07 -15.19 9.93
C LYS A 102 8.29 -14.62 10.66
N GLY A 103 8.32 -13.33 10.94
CA GLY A 103 9.47 -12.66 11.56
C GLY A 103 10.70 -12.56 10.66
N ILE A 104 10.52 -12.67 9.34
CA ILE A 104 11.59 -12.63 8.36
C ILE A 104 11.92 -11.17 8.06
N ILE A 105 13.17 -10.78 8.29
CA ILE A 105 13.65 -9.42 7.98
C ILE A 105 13.72 -9.23 6.46
N SER A 106 12.89 -8.34 5.92
CA SER A 106 12.81 -8.05 4.49
C SER A 106 13.86 -7.03 4.04
N ARG A 107 14.31 -6.13 4.94
CA ARG A 107 15.36 -5.14 4.67
C ARG A 107 16.20 -4.85 5.90
N TYR A 108 17.46 -4.47 5.67
CA TYR A 108 18.39 -3.97 6.68
C TYR A 108 18.74 -2.52 6.35
N TYR A 109 18.64 -1.65 7.35
CA TYR A 109 18.92 -0.22 7.23
C TYR A 109 19.83 0.25 8.36
N THR A 110 20.34 1.46 8.22
CA THR A 110 21.14 2.12 9.25
C THR A 110 20.33 3.19 9.97
N SER A 111 20.69 3.49 11.22
CA SER A 111 19.97 4.46 12.03
C SER A 111 20.00 5.85 11.39
N GLY A 112 18.84 6.50 11.29
CA GLY A 112 18.70 7.80 10.62
C GLY A 112 18.71 7.77 9.08
N GLN A 113 18.80 6.58 8.45
CA GLN A 113 18.85 6.46 6.99
C GLN A 113 17.58 7.02 6.31
N GLU A 114 17.77 7.71 5.19
CA GLU A 114 16.69 7.98 4.24
C GLU A 114 16.49 6.76 3.34
N ILE A 115 15.31 6.17 3.38
CA ILE A 115 14.96 4.96 2.65
C ILE A 115 13.98 5.28 1.53
N GLU A 116 14.12 4.62 0.39
CA GLU A 116 13.11 4.62 -0.66
C GLU A 116 11.97 3.67 -0.28
N VAL A 117 10.74 4.15 -0.45
CA VAL A 117 9.51 3.41 -0.26
C VAL A 117 8.86 3.23 -1.62
N GLU A 118 8.41 2.01 -1.91
CA GLU A 118 7.62 1.70 -3.09
C GLU A 118 6.25 1.17 -2.68
N VAL A 119 5.20 1.85 -3.13
CA VAL A 119 3.80 1.46 -2.94
C VAL A 119 3.19 1.21 -4.31
N GLU A 120 2.53 0.08 -4.49
CA GLU A 120 1.76 -0.23 -5.68
C GLU A 120 0.26 -0.13 -5.36
N LEU A 121 -0.45 0.75 -6.08
CA LEU A 121 -1.91 0.79 -6.05
C LEU A 121 -2.44 0.16 -7.33
N THR A 122 -3.09 -1.00 -7.20
CA THR A 122 -3.79 -1.65 -8.33
C THR A 122 -5.18 -1.08 -8.57
N ALA A 123 -5.70 -0.30 -7.61
CA ALA A 123 -6.85 0.59 -7.75
C ALA A 123 -6.61 1.84 -6.88
N ASN A 124 -6.22 2.94 -7.53
CA ASN A 124 -5.92 4.21 -6.89
C ASN A 124 -7.19 5.04 -6.65
N HIS A 125 -7.43 5.37 -5.38
CA HIS A 125 -8.57 6.18 -4.91
C HIS A 125 -8.13 7.51 -4.29
N TYR A 126 -6.92 7.95 -4.62
CA TYR A 126 -6.30 9.16 -4.09
C TYR A 126 -6.29 9.19 -2.57
N GLY A 127 -5.99 10.35 -1.98
CA GLY A 127 -5.85 10.48 -0.53
C GLY A 127 -4.38 10.49 -0.15
N ARG A 128 -3.98 9.70 0.84
CA ARG A 128 -2.64 9.82 1.42
C ARG A 128 -2.08 8.53 1.99
N PHE A 129 -0.75 8.44 1.98
CA PHE A 129 0.01 7.44 2.71
C PHE A 129 0.60 8.04 3.97
N GLU A 130 0.63 7.23 5.02
CA GLU A 130 1.35 7.50 6.26
C GLU A 130 2.19 6.28 6.61
N MET A 131 3.37 6.49 7.16
CA MET A 131 4.26 5.39 7.54
C MET A 131 4.83 5.59 8.93
N PHE A 132 4.83 4.52 9.71
CA PHE A 132 5.24 4.53 11.11
C PHE A 132 6.20 3.37 11.38
N LEU A 133 7.02 3.50 12.43
CA LEU A 133 7.96 2.47 12.87
C LEU A 133 7.64 2.01 14.29
N CYS A 134 7.81 0.72 14.56
CA CYS A 134 7.83 0.20 15.92
C CYS A 134 9.11 -0.62 16.18
N PRO A 135 9.99 -0.20 17.11
CA PRO A 135 11.14 -0.99 17.56
C PRO A 135 10.72 -2.17 18.45
N ASN A 136 10.31 -3.29 17.84
CA ASN A 136 9.65 -4.39 18.54
C ASN A 136 10.62 -5.45 19.13
N ASN A 137 11.71 -5.76 18.42
CA ASN A 137 12.80 -6.69 18.82
C ASN A 137 12.39 -8.13 19.16
N ASN A 138 11.12 -8.50 18.98
CA ASN A 138 10.61 -9.85 19.23
C ASN A 138 9.56 -10.25 18.19
N PRO A 139 9.90 -11.08 17.19
CA PRO A 139 8.98 -11.46 16.12
C PRO A 139 7.77 -12.30 16.59
N ARG A 140 7.76 -12.77 17.85
CA ARG A 140 6.62 -13.49 18.44
C ARG A 140 5.67 -12.58 19.21
N GLN A 141 6.01 -11.32 19.38
CA GLN A 141 5.19 -10.31 20.04
C GLN A 141 4.68 -9.33 18.99
N GLU A 142 3.37 -9.08 18.97
CA GLU A 142 2.81 -8.13 18.02
C GLU A 142 3.13 -6.69 18.43
N ALA A 143 3.50 -5.87 17.45
CA ALA A 143 3.70 -4.44 17.65
C ALA A 143 2.35 -3.78 17.99
N THR A 144 2.35 -2.78 18.87
CA THR A 144 1.11 -2.09 19.26
C THR A 144 0.97 -0.77 18.51
N GLN A 145 -0.27 -0.28 18.35
CA GLN A 145 -0.49 1.03 17.72
C GLN A 145 0.21 2.15 18.50
N GLU A 146 0.25 2.07 19.83
CA GLU A 146 0.95 3.03 20.70
C GLU A 146 2.48 3.03 20.47
N CYS A 147 3.04 1.94 19.96
CA CYS A 147 4.43 1.90 19.53
C CYS A 147 4.63 2.68 18.22
N PHE A 148 3.77 2.43 17.22
CA PHE A 148 3.82 3.13 15.94
C PHE A 148 3.63 4.64 16.08
N ASP A 149 2.65 5.04 16.89
CA ASP A 149 2.29 6.45 17.09
C ASP A 149 3.43 7.29 17.69
N ARG A 150 4.44 6.64 18.31
CA ARG A 150 5.65 7.29 18.83
C ARG A 150 6.70 7.57 17.75
N TYR A 151 6.65 6.89 16.60
CA TYR A 151 7.66 7.02 15.55
C TYR A 151 7.04 7.18 14.14
N PRO A 152 6.32 8.29 13.88
CA PRO A 152 5.94 8.65 12.51
C PRO A 152 7.19 8.93 11.67
N LEU A 153 7.17 8.47 10.42
CA LEU A 153 8.28 8.67 9.49
C LEU A 153 8.02 9.87 8.60
N LEU A 154 8.94 10.82 8.63
CA LEU A 154 8.85 12.05 7.85
C LEU A 154 9.28 11.78 6.41
N ILE A 155 8.59 12.41 5.46
CA ILE A 155 8.97 12.42 4.05
C ILE A 155 10.27 13.22 3.92
N SER A 156 11.25 12.64 3.25
CA SER A 156 12.58 13.23 3.10
C SER A 156 12.50 14.61 2.43
N GLY A 157 13.22 15.59 3.00
CA GLY A 157 13.17 16.98 2.54
C GLY A 157 11.94 17.78 3.02
N SER A 158 11.08 17.21 3.88
CA SER A 158 9.90 17.88 4.43
C SER A 158 9.76 17.67 5.94
N ARG A 159 8.78 18.35 6.55
CA ARG A 159 8.32 18.09 7.93
C ARG A 159 6.99 17.33 7.99
N GLU A 160 6.49 16.87 6.84
CA GLU A 160 5.24 16.12 6.73
C GLU A 160 5.50 14.62 6.83
N HIS A 161 4.60 13.88 7.46
CA HIS A 161 4.57 12.40 7.42
C HIS A 161 3.44 11.86 6.54
N ARG A 162 2.64 12.76 5.96
CA ARG A 162 1.48 12.44 5.10
C ARG A 162 1.87 12.65 3.64
N TYR A 163 2.09 11.57 2.92
CA TYR A 163 2.36 11.63 1.49
C TYR A 163 1.04 11.74 0.74
N LEU A 164 0.76 12.91 0.16
CA LEU A 164 -0.45 13.14 -0.62
C LEU A 164 -0.29 12.55 -2.02
N ILE A 165 -1.25 11.72 -2.44
CA ILE A 165 -1.24 11.15 -3.79
C ILE A 165 -1.51 12.28 -4.81
N PRO A 166 -0.64 12.47 -5.82
CA PRO A 166 -0.83 13.49 -6.85
C PRO A 166 -2.16 13.32 -7.60
N ARG A 167 -2.81 14.44 -7.96
CA ARG A 167 -4.11 14.42 -8.64
C ARG A 167 -4.05 13.91 -10.08
N ASP A 168 -2.88 13.97 -10.69
CA ASP A 168 -2.59 13.46 -12.03
C ASP A 168 -2.14 11.98 -12.04
N ALA A 169 -2.09 11.33 -10.87
CA ALA A 169 -1.77 9.91 -10.75
C ALA A 169 -2.78 9.02 -11.48
N LYS A 170 -2.31 7.90 -12.02
CA LYS A 170 -3.14 6.98 -12.80
C LYS A 170 -4.05 6.15 -11.89
N LYS A 171 -5.10 5.55 -12.47
CA LYS A 171 -5.99 4.58 -11.79
C LYS A 171 -5.23 3.35 -11.26
N LYS A 172 -4.12 2.99 -11.88
CA LYS A 172 -3.15 2.00 -11.40
C LYS A 172 -1.77 2.64 -11.48
N ASP A 173 -1.04 2.67 -10.38
CA ASP A 173 0.24 3.37 -10.34
C ASP A 173 1.20 2.79 -9.29
N ILE A 174 2.48 3.12 -9.45
CA ILE A 174 3.54 2.81 -8.49
C ILE A 174 4.10 4.13 -7.97
N PHE A 175 3.93 4.35 -6.68
CA PHE A 175 4.41 5.53 -5.98
C PHE A 175 5.77 5.23 -5.35
N ARG A 176 6.77 6.05 -5.70
CA ARG A 176 8.10 6.02 -5.09
C ARG A 176 8.35 7.34 -4.39
N TYR A 177 8.67 7.28 -3.12
CA TYR A 177 9.00 8.43 -2.30
C TYR A 177 10.01 8.02 -1.22
N ARG A 178 10.67 8.99 -0.61
CA ARG A 178 11.65 8.72 0.44
C ARG A 178 11.14 9.15 1.79
N VAL A 179 11.42 8.36 2.82
CA VAL A 179 11.17 8.72 4.22
C VAL A 179 12.44 8.59 5.03
N ARG A 180 12.51 9.28 6.17
CA ARG A 180 13.65 9.23 7.07
C ARG A 180 13.34 8.33 8.26
N LEU A 181 14.18 7.32 8.50
CA LEU A 181 14.14 6.53 9.72
C LEU A 181 14.55 7.39 10.93
N PRO A 182 14.02 7.13 12.14
CA PRO A 182 14.38 7.92 13.31
C PRO A 182 15.87 7.78 13.64
N ALA A 183 16.52 8.90 13.94
CA ALA A 183 17.89 8.88 14.44
C ALA A 183 17.96 8.19 15.81
N TYR A 184 19.06 7.50 16.08
CA TYR A 184 19.33 6.82 17.36
C TYR A 184 18.37 5.67 17.69
N VAL A 185 17.52 5.26 16.75
CA VAL A 185 16.71 4.05 16.87
C VAL A 185 17.46 2.91 16.18
N THR A 186 17.53 1.78 16.87
CA THR A 186 18.05 0.50 16.37
C THR A 186 17.13 -0.62 16.81
N CYS A 187 17.07 -1.68 16.02
CA CYS A 187 16.22 -2.85 16.31
C CYS A 187 16.70 -4.07 15.52
N THR A 188 16.65 -5.23 16.16
CA THR A 188 16.89 -6.53 15.51
C THR A 188 15.69 -6.96 14.66
N GLN A 189 14.49 -6.51 15.05
CA GLN A 189 13.26 -6.64 14.29
C GLN A 189 12.38 -5.42 14.62
N CYS A 190 12.32 -4.47 13.70
CA CYS A 190 11.31 -3.42 13.68
C CYS A 190 10.14 -3.85 12.80
N VAL A 191 8.97 -3.30 13.10
CA VAL A 191 7.83 -3.33 12.18
C VAL A 191 7.67 -1.94 11.58
N LEU A 192 7.54 -1.87 10.26
CA LEU A 192 7.08 -0.69 9.54
C LEU A 192 5.60 -0.87 9.21
N GLN A 193 4.76 0.09 9.61
CA GLN A 193 3.35 0.12 9.28
C GLN A 193 3.12 1.19 8.21
N TRP A 194 2.79 0.76 6.99
CA TRP A 194 2.26 1.63 5.96
C TRP A 194 0.75 1.66 6.05
N THR A 195 0.17 2.85 6.10
CA THR A 195 -1.28 3.07 6.08
C THR A 195 -1.68 3.93 4.90
N TYR A 196 -2.70 3.51 4.17
CA TYR A 196 -3.31 4.27 3.09
C TYR A 196 -4.75 4.62 3.46
N TYR A 197 -5.04 5.92 3.47
CA TYR A 197 -6.39 6.45 3.64
C TYR A 197 -6.88 6.94 2.29
N THR A 198 -7.94 6.32 1.76
CA THR A 198 -8.52 6.69 0.47
C THR A 198 -9.25 8.05 0.54
N ALA A 199 -9.49 8.67 -0.61
CA ALA A 199 -10.24 9.93 -0.72
C ALA A 199 -11.44 9.83 -1.67
N ASN A 200 -12.02 8.65 -1.84
CA ASN A 200 -13.18 8.40 -2.70
C ASN A 200 -14.51 8.24 -1.94
N MET A 201 -14.50 8.31 -0.60
CA MET A 201 -15.71 8.20 0.22
C MET A 201 -16.44 9.54 0.31
N TRP A 202 -17.78 9.51 0.26
CA TRP A 202 -18.61 10.69 0.56
C TRP A 202 -18.83 10.78 2.07
N GLY A 203 -18.67 11.97 2.63
CA GLY A 203 -18.95 12.18 4.05
C GLY A 203 -18.90 13.63 4.47
N THR A 204 -19.15 13.86 5.75
CA THR A 204 -19.13 15.19 6.36
C THR A 204 -17.69 15.66 6.60
N CYS A 205 -17.37 16.84 6.10
CA CYS A 205 -16.11 17.55 6.30
C CYS A 205 -16.10 18.27 7.65
N ALA A 206 -14.93 18.73 8.10
CA ALA A 206 -14.77 19.41 9.41
C ALA A 206 -15.60 20.71 9.55
N ASN A 207 -15.92 21.37 8.45
CA ASN A 207 -16.77 22.56 8.40
C ASN A 207 -18.28 22.24 8.30
N GLY A 208 -18.68 20.97 8.41
CA GLY A 208 -20.07 20.51 8.33
C GLY A 208 -20.62 20.34 6.91
N THR A 209 -19.88 20.69 5.86
CA THR A 209 -20.31 20.41 4.47
C THR A 209 -20.09 18.96 4.12
N GLU A 210 -20.77 18.45 3.08
CA GLU A 210 -20.53 17.11 2.56
C GLU A 210 -19.77 17.16 1.24
N ALA A 211 -18.77 16.28 1.09
CA ALA A 211 -18.00 16.16 -0.14
C ALA A 211 -17.33 14.78 -0.26
N VAL A 212 -16.90 14.45 -1.47
CA VAL A 212 -16.00 13.32 -1.74
C VAL A 212 -14.63 13.59 -1.10
N GLY A 213 -14.08 12.58 -0.42
CA GLY A 213 -12.82 12.65 0.33
C GLY A 213 -12.98 13.12 1.77
N CYS A 214 -14.21 13.40 2.22
CA CYS A 214 -14.53 13.73 3.60
C CYS A 214 -15.13 12.54 4.36
N GLY A 215 -15.17 12.66 5.69
CA GLY A 215 -15.66 11.61 6.57
C GLY A 215 -14.67 10.46 6.76
N LYS A 216 -15.23 9.25 6.93
CA LYS A 216 -14.49 8.02 7.20
C LYS A 216 -13.88 7.49 5.89
N ALA A 217 -12.58 7.21 5.88
CA ALA A 217 -11.90 6.65 4.71
C ALA A 217 -11.93 5.11 4.72
N GLU A 218 -11.90 4.49 3.54
CA GLU A 218 -11.41 3.10 3.47
C GLU A 218 -9.92 3.12 3.82
N THR A 219 -9.51 2.17 4.65
CA THR A 219 -8.14 2.14 5.20
C THR A 219 -7.44 0.85 4.80
N PHE A 220 -6.25 0.96 4.24
CA PHE A 220 -5.36 -0.18 4.00
C PHE A 220 -4.18 -0.08 4.95
N ARG A 221 -3.75 -1.19 5.53
CA ARG A 221 -2.53 -1.25 6.35
C ARG A 221 -1.68 -2.43 5.97
N ASN A 222 -0.37 -2.23 5.84
CA ASN A 222 0.56 -3.34 5.66
C ASN A 222 1.70 -3.20 6.68
N CYS A 223 2.22 -4.34 7.12
CA CYS A 223 3.38 -4.41 8.00
C CYS A 223 4.57 -5.04 7.25
N ALA A 224 5.75 -4.41 7.35
CA ALA A 224 7.01 -4.97 6.88
C ALA A 224 7.98 -5.15 8.05
N ASP A 225 8.63 -6.30 8.13
CA ASP A 225 9.63 -6.59 9.16
C ASP A 225 11.02 -6.17 8.65
N ILE A 226 11.67 -5.22 9.32
CA ILE A 226 12.99 -4.69 8.94
C ILE A 226 13.96 -4.69 10.11
N ALA A 227 15.25 -4.54 9.88
CA ALA A 227 16.25 -4.34 10.93
C ALA A 227 16.97 -3.00 10.76
N ILE A 228 17.27 -2.33 11.87
CA ILE A 228 17.99 -1.06 11.88
C ILE A 228 19.23 -1.21 12.76
N ILE A 229 20.41 -1.07 12.16
CA ILE A 229 21.70 -1.18 12.83
C ILE A 229 22.34 0.19 13.12
N SER A 230 23.26 0.25 14.08
CA SER A 230 23.96 1.48 14.46
C SER A 230 24.99 1.92 13.42
N ASN A 231 25.13 3.23 13.21
CA ASN A 231 26.14 3.79 12.29
C ASN A 231 27.58 3.67 12.84
N THR A 232 27.76 3.42 14.14
CA THR A 232 29.04 3.41 14.86
C THR A 232 29.77 2.06 14.87
N GLY A 233 29.26 1.05 14.18
CA GLY A 233 29.96 -0.22 13.92
C GLY A 233 30.15 -0.40 12.42
N GLY A 234 31.28 0.06 11.91
CA GLY A 234 31.61 0.08 10.48
C GLY A 234 31.28 -1.22 9.75
N GLY A 235 30.69 -1.06 8.57
CA GLY A 235 30.25 -2.14 7.70
C GLY A 235 28.77 -2.36 7.80
N VAL A 236 28.03 -1.90 6.77
CA VAL A 236 26.84 -2.64 6.33
C VAL A 236 27.31 -4.10 6.26
N PRO A 237 26.77 -5.03 7.08
CA PRO A 237 27.06 -6.43 6.85
C PRO A 237 26.65 -6.67 5.40
N PRO A 238 27.55 -7.16 4.53
CA PRO A 238 27.13 -7.54 3.21
C PRO A 238 25.83 -8.33 3.33
N ILE A 239 24.85 -8.09 2.45
CA ILE A 239 23.49 -8.64 2.60
C ILE A 239 23.48 -10.18 2.77
N PHE A 240 24.59 -10.85 2.46
CA PHE A 240 24.85 -12.26 2.68
C PHE A 240 25.30 -12.71 4.09
N VAL A 241 25.71 -11.82 5.01
CA VAL A 241 26.35 -12.23 6.29
C VAL A 241 25.39 -12.87 7.29
N ASN A 242 24.07 -12.90 7.03
CA ASN A 242 23.16 -13.69 7.86
C ASN A 242 21.94 -14.28 7.14
N ASN A 243 21.94 -14.33 5.81
CA ASN A 243 20.75 -14.79 5.08
C ASN A 243 20.73 -16.32 4.93
N LYS A 244 19.96 -17.00 5.80
CA LYS A 244 19.67 -18.44 5.71
C LYS A 244 18.62 -18.80 4.64
N SER A 245 18.19 -17.87 3.78
CA SER A 245 17.22 -18.17 2.73
C SER A 245 17.91 -18.63 1.44
N PRO A 246 17.86 -19.92 1.07
CA PRO A 246 18.49 -20.44 -0.15
C PRO A 246 17.77 -20.01 -1.44
N TYR A 247 16.64 -19.28 -1.34
CA TYR A 247 15.78 -18.93 -2.47
C TYR A 247 15.90 -17.47 -2.93
N LEU A 248 16.64 -16.62 -2.21
CA LEU A 248 16.79 -15.22 -2.58
C LEU A 248 17.95 -15.09 -3.58
N LEU A 249 17.61 -14.78 -4.84
CA LEU A 249 18.60 -14.47 -5.88
C LEU A 249 19.13 -13.06 -5.66
N TYR A 250 20.42 -12.84 -5.92
CA TYR A 250 21.06 -11.53 -5.83
C TYR A 250 21.71 -11.19 -7.16
N TYR A 251 21.78 -9.90 -7.48
CA TYR A 251 22.59 -9.39 -8.58
C TYR A 251 23.57 -8.34 -8.05
N ARG A 252 24.71 -8.20 -8.73
CA ARG A 252 25.71 -7.18 -8.43
C ARG A 252 25.60 -6.07 -9.48
N ASP A 253 25.32 -4.84 -9.07
CA ASP A 253 25.31 -3.66 -9.94
C ASP A 253 26.63 -2.91 -9.83
N TYR A 254 27.51 -3.09 -10.82
CA TYR A 254 28.83 -2.43 -10.86
C TYR A 254 28.77 -0.90 -11.00
N ARG A 255 27.58 -0.30 -11.16
CA ARG A 255 27.39 1.15 -11.16
C ARG A 255 27.17 1.73 -9.76
N ALA A 256 26.86 0.87 -8.78
CA ALA A 256 26.71 1.26 -7.39
C ALA A 256 28.08 1.26 -6.67
N PRO A 257 28.24 2.03 -5.57
CA PRO A 257 29.44 1.99 -4.74
C PRO A 257 29.80 0.57 -4.33
N GLU A 258 31.10 0.23 -4.34
CA GLU A 258 31.59 -1.14 -4.13
C GLU A 258 31.20 -1.72 -2.77
N ASP A 259 31.07 -0.86 -1.77
CA ASP A 259 30.60 -1.16 -0.42
C ASP A 259 29.10 -1.47 -0.34
N ASN A 260 28.32 -1.21 -1.40
CA ASN A 260 26.89 -1.47 -1.45
C ASN A 260 26.37 -1.79 -2.86
N ASN A 261 27.03 -2.71 -3.57
CA ASN A 261 26.70 -3.05 -4.95
C ASN A 261 25.93 -4.36 -5.16
N VAL A 262 25.58 -5.08 -4.08
CA VAL A 262 24.80 -6.32 -4.17
C VAL A 262 23.36 -6.03 -3.80
N PHE A 263 22.40 -6.44 -4.63
CA PHE A 263 20.98 -6.18 -4.43
C PHE A 263 20.18 -7.48 -4.57
N PRO A 264 19.10 -7.67 -3.79
CA PRO A 264 18.18 -8.78 -4.04
C PRO A 264 17.58 -8.62 -5.45
N LEU A 265 17.60 -9.70 -6.23
CA LEU A 265 16.97 -9.75 -7.53
C LEU A 265 15.47 -9.86 -7.34
N ILE A 266 14.78 -8.74 -7.54
CA ILE A 266 13.33 -8.67 -7.51
C ILE A 266 12.84 -8.83 -8.96
N VAL A 267 12.38 -10.03 -9.30
CA VAL A 267 11.79 -10.29 -10.63
C VAL A 267 10.39 -9.70 -10.65
N ARG A 268 10.28 -8.45 -11.09
CA ARG A 268 8.98 -7.81 -11.37
C ARG A 268 8.53 -8.20 -12.78
N ASN A 269 7.24 -8.48 -12.95
CA ASN A 269 6.67 -8.63 -14.30
C ASN A 269 6.73 -7.26 -14.99
N ALA A 270 7.80 -7.02 -15.74
CA ALA A 270 7.98 -5.80 -16.50
C ALA A 270 7.09 -5.86 -17.74
N THR A 271 5.88 -5.31 -17.66
CA THR A 271 5.25 -4.76 -18.86
C THR A 271 6.14 -3.64 -19.35
N ARG A 272 6.99 -3.95 -20.35
CA ARG A 272 7.82 -2.96 -21.03
C ARG A 272 6.90 -1.87 -21.57
N HIS A 273 6.84 -0.72 -20.90
CA HIS A 273 6.57 0.53 -21.59
C HIS A 273 7.74 0.77 -22.53
N ALA A 274 7.64 0.26 -23.75
CA ALA A 274 8.52 0.64 -24.83
C ALA A 274 8.41 2.16 -24.97
N ARG A 275 9.44 2.89 -24.50
CA ARG A 275 9.68 4.28 -24.90
C ARG A 275 9.82 4.24 -26.42
N LYS A 276 8.76 4.58 -27.16
CA LYS A 276 8.91 4.99 -28.56
C LYS A 276 9.80 6.22 -28.52
N ARG A 277 11.05 6.07 -28.94
CA ARG A 277 11.87 7.22 -29.32
C ARG A 277 11.14 7.87 -30.49
N ALA A 278 10.63 9.08 -30.27
CA ALA A 278 10.29 9.96 -31.36
C ALA A 278 11.61 10.32 -32.05
N HIS A 279 11.80 9.81 -33.26
CA HIS A 279 12.79 10.36 -34.17
C HIS A 279 12.13 11.56 -34.85
N ALA A 280 12.77 12.73 -34.68
CA ALA A 280 12.59 13.90 -35.53
C ALA A 280 13.14 13.61 -36.93
#